data_AF-A0A4Q1EXU1-F1
#
_entry.id   AF-A0A4Q1EXU1-F1
#
_cell.length_a   1.000
_cell.length_b   1.000
_cell.length_c   1.000
_cell.angle_alpha   90.00
_cell.angle_beta   90.00
_cell.angle_gamma   90.00
#
_symmetry.space_group_name_H-M   'P 1'
#
loop_
_entity.id
_entity.type
_entity.pdbx_description
1 polymer ?
#
loop_
_entity_poly.entity_id
_entity_poly.type
_entity_poly.pdbx_seq_one_letter_code
_entity_poly.pdbx_strand_id
1 'polypeptide(L)'
;PTAPVNVTVCETGSSQTLTASATVPSGSTIVWYDAASGGNVVSPATLVSTAAATRTLYGQTSNGSCSSLTRTAVVLTINAAPA
;
A
#
# COMPACT_ATOMS: atom_id res chain seq x y z
N PRO A 1 3.10 9.15 -6.53
CA PRO A 1 4.27 8.47 -5.91
C PRO A 1 5.20 7.99 -7.02
N THR A 2 6.51 8.18 -6.88
CA THR A 2 7.46 7.88 -7.97
C THR A 2 8.04 6.46 -7.90
N ALA A 3 7.97 5.80 -6.74
CA ALA A 3 8.45 4.43 -6.57
C ALA A 3 7.56 3.69 -5.54
N PRO A 4 6.43 3.09 -5.98
CA PRO A 4 5.66 2.18 -5.12
C PRO A 4 6.50 0.94 -4.82
N VAL A 5 6.58 0.53 -3.56
CA VAL A 5 7.22 -0.73 -3.18
C VAL A 5 6.13 -1.77 -2.96
N ASN A 6 5.99 -2.71 -3.90
CA ASN A 6 5.19 -3.90 -3.69
C ASN A 6 5.90 -4.81 -2.68
N VAL A 7 5.16 -5.31 -1.69
CA VAL A 7 5.71 -6.14 -0.64
C VAL A 7 5.12 -7.53 -0.77
N THR A 8 5.98 -8.52 -0.94
CA THR A 8 5.58 -9.93 -1.00
C THR A 8 6.37 -10.71 0.05
N VAL A 9 5.65 -11.45 0.89
CA VAL A 9 6.23 -12.34 1.90
C VAL A 9 5.52 -13.69 1.86
N CYS A 10 6.15 -14.73 2.40
CA CYS A 10 5.49 -16.00 2.67
C CYS A 10 4.88 -15.97 4.07
N GLU A 11 3.76 -16.66 4.27
CA GLU A 11 3.15 -16.81 5.57
C GLU A 11 4.07 -17.58 6.52
N THR A 12 4.11 -17.14 7.78
CA THR A 12 4.94 -17.75 8.83
C THR A 12 4.10 -18.53 9.85
N GLY A 13 2.82 -18.77 9.55
CA GLY A 13 1.85 -19.35 10.50
C GLY A 13 1.52 -18.43 11.67
N SER A 14 1.87 -17.15 11.60
CA SER A 14 1.61 -16.11 12.60
C SER A 14 1.05 -14.86 11.93
N SER A 15 0.52 -13.92 12.72
CA SER A 15 0.05 -12.63 12.20
C SER A 15 1.20 -11.83 11.60
N GLN A 16 1.14 -11.55 10.31
CA GLN A 16 2.09 -10.69 9.61
C GLN A 16 1.46 -9.36 9.27
N THR A 17 2.27 -8.30 9.35
CA THR A 17 1.87 -6.94 9.00
C THR A 17 2.75 -6.45 7.86
N LEU A 18 2.16 -6.25 6.70
CA LEU A 18 2.80 -5.56 5.57
C LEU A 18 2.34 -4.11 5.54
N THR A 19 3.26 -3.19 5.25
CA THR A 19 2.96 -1.76 5.16
C THR A 19 3.25 -1.28 3.75
N ALA A 20 2.28 -0.62 3.14
CA ALA A 20 2.49 0.04 1.87
C ALA A 20 3.39 1.25 2.07
N SER A 21 4.44 1.32 1.26
CA SER A 21 5.37 2.45 1.25
C SER A 21 5.59 2.89 -0.19
N ALA A 22 5.81 4.18 -0.35
CA ALA A 22 6.26 4.74 -1.61
C ALA A 22 7.12 5.97 -1.34
N THR A 23 7.97 6.32 -2.29
CA THR A 23 8.76 7.55 -2.23
C THR A 23 7.97 8.70 -2.86
N VAL A 24 8.04 9.87 -2.22
CA VAL A 24 7.53 11.14 -2.76
C VAL A 24 8.61 12.21 -2.70
N PRO A 25 8.54 13.21 -3.60
CA PRO A 25 9.41 14.38 -3.54
C PRO A 25 9.34 15.08 -2.18
N SER A 26 10.42 15.75 -1.78
CA SER A 26 10.44 16.58 -0.58
C SER A 26 9.32 17.63 -0.62
N GLY A 27 8.68 17.85 0.53
CA GLY A 27 7.50 18.73 0.63
C GLY A 27 6.19 18.11 0.13
N SER A 28 6.18 16.83 -0.23
CA SER A 28 4.96 16.09 -0.56
C SER A 28 4.67 14.99 0.47
N THR A 29 3.39 14.66 0.64
CA THR A 29 2.89 13.55 1.45
C THR A 29 2.20 12.52 0.58
N ILE A 30 2.06 11.29 1.10
CA ILE A 30 1.28 10.23 0.46
C ILE A 30 0.02 10.00 1.28
N VAL A 31 -1.13 10.04 0.61
CA VAL A 31 -2.40 9.60 1.14
C VAL A 31 -2.75 8.28 0.47
N TRP A 32 -3.01 7.25 1.26
CA TRP A 32 -3.37 5.93 0.74
C TRP A 32 -4.88 5.77 0.65
N TYR A 33 -5.32 5.05 -0.37
CA TYR A 33 -6.72 4.73 -0.63
C TYR A 33 -6.91 3.26 -0.93
N ASP A 34 -8.12 2.75 -0.71
CA ASP A 34 -8.49 1.35 -1.03
C ASP A 34 -8.87 1.15 -2.51
N ALA A 35 -9.09 2.24 -3.26
CA ALA A 35 -9.47 2.18 -4.68
C ALA A 35 -8.59 3.08 -5.57
N ALA A 36 -8.49 2.74 -6.86
CA ALA A 36 -7.74 3.51 -7.87
C ALA A 36 -8.35 4.89 -8.13
N SER A 37 -9.68 4.99 -8.05
CA SER A 37 -10.46 6.23 -8.14
C SER A 37 -11.64 6.11 -7.16
N GLY A 38 -12.02 7.22 -6.51
CA GLY A 38 -12.98 7.15 -5.39
C GLY A 38 -12.42 6.38 -4.18
N GLY A 39 -13.28 5.85 -3.32
CA GLY A 39 -12.86 5.08 -2.13
C GLY A 39 -12.53 5.94 -0.90
N ASN A 40 -12.10 5.25 0.15
CA ASN A 40 -11.81 5.78 1.47
C ASN A 40 -10.30 5.92 1.71
N VAL A 41 -9.93 6.88 2.53
CA VAL A 41 -8.54 7.03 3.00
C VAL A 41 -8.22 5.86 3.92
N VAL A 42 -7.09 5.21 3.68
CA VAL A 42 -6.58 4.10 4.50
C VAL A 42 -5.38 4.60 5.31
N SER A 43 -5.56 4.70 6.63
CA SER A 43 -4.47 5.04 7.56
C SER A 43 -4.65 4.24 8.85
N PRO A 44 -3.72 3.33 9.21
CA PRO A 44 -2.47 3.01 8.51
C PRO A 44 -2.69 2.17 7.25
N ALA A 45 -1.82 2.35 6.25
CA ALA A 45 -1.87 1.65 4.97
C ALA A 45 -1.24 0.25 5.05
N THR A 46 -1.88 -0.64 5.81
CA THR A 46 -1.34 -1.97 6.13
C THR A 46 -2.24 -3.13 5.69
N LEU A 47 -1.62 -4.27 5.44
CA LEU A 47 -2.26 -5.59 5.35
C LEU A 47 -1.83 -6.40 6.58
N VAL A 48 -2.80 -6.79 7.39
CA VAL A 48 -2.59 -7.68 8.54
C VAL A 48 -3.35 -8.98 8.25
N SER A 49 -2.65 -10.10 8.23
CA SER A 49 -3.27 -11.42 8.02
C SER A 49 -2.43 -12.52 8.66
N THR A 50 -3.10 -13.57 9.11
CA THR A 50 -2.49 -14.83 9.59
C THR A 50 -2.42 -15.90 8.51
N ALA A 51 -3.02 -15.65 7.34
CA ALA A 51 -3.08 -16.55 6.20
C ALA A 51 -2.78 -15.81 4.90
N ALA A 52 -2.59 -16.56 3.82
CA ALA A 52 -2.43 -16.01 2.47
C ALA A 52 -3.49 -14.93 2.15
N ALA A 53 -3.02 -13.73 1.80
CA ALA A 53 -3.88 -12.57 1.56
C ALA A 53 -3.22 -11.60 0.58
N THR A 54 -4.04 -10.92 -0.22
CA THR A 54 -3.58 -9.88 -1.13
C THR A 54 -4.40 -8.62 -0.91
N ARG A 55 -3.72 -7.48 -0.77
CA ARG A 55 -4.35 -6.18 -0.66
C ARG A 55 -3.66 -5.17 -1.57
N THR A 56 -4.45 -4.49 -2.39
CA THR A 56 -3.96 -3.40 -3.22
C THR A 56 -4.33 -2.07 -2.56
N LEU A 57 -3.35 -1.19 -2.43
CA LEU A 57 -3.50 0.16 -1.90
C LEU A 57 -3.04 1.17 -2.93
N TYR A 58 -3.67 2.33 -2.98
CA TYR A 58 -3.44 3.32 -4.01
C TYR A 58 -2.91 4.61 -3.36
N GLY A 59 -1.63 4.90 -3.55
CA GLY A 59 -0.98 6.08 -3.02
C GLY A 59 -1.22 7.29 -3.93
N GLN A 60 -1.85 8.33 -3.40
CA GLN A 60 -1.92 9.64 -4.01
C GLN A 60 -0.87 10.56 -3.37
N THR A 61 -0.04 11.20 -4.19
CA THR A 61 0.88 12.22 -3.68
C THR A 61 0.17 13.55 -3.63
N SER A 62 0.34 14.30 -2.54
CA SER A 62 -0.12 15.69 -2.43
C SER A 62 1.01 16.55 -1.87
N ASN A 63 1.22 17.74 -2.45
CA ASN A 63 2.15 18.73 -1.90
C ASN A 63 1.40 19.86 -1.16
N GLY A 64 0.14 19.64 -0.79
CA GLY A 64 -0.74 20.61 -0.14
C GLY A 64 -1.38 21.63 -1.09
N SER A 65 -0.78 21.87 -2.25
CA SER A 65 -1.29 22.81 -3.26
C SER A 65 -1.85 22.09 -4.50
N CYS A 66 -1.26 20.94 -4.83
CA CYS A 66 -1.57 20.09 -5.97
C CYS A 66 -1.51 18.62 -5.51
N SER A 67 -2.50 17.85 -5.92
CA SER A 67 -2.51 16.40 -5.73
C SER A 67 -2.33 15.70 -7.07
N SER A 68 -1.62 14.57 -7.05
CA SER A 68 -1.46 13.72 -8.23
C SER A 68 -2.83 13.25 -8.74
N LEU A 69 -3.09 13.47 -10.03
CA LEU A 69 -4.32 13.02 -10.70
C LEU A 69 -4.39 11.49 -10.79
N THR A 70 -3.22 10.85 -10.86
CA THR A 70 -3.09 9.39 -10.89
C THR A 70 -2.66 8.89 -9.52
N ARG A 71 -3.36 7.86 -9.00
CA ARG A 71 -2.91 7.12 -7.83
C ARG A 71 -2.01 5.98 -8.27
N THR A 72 -0.97 5.70 -7.48
CA THR A 72 -0.04 4.63 -7.75
C THR A 72 -0.42 3.39 -6.95
N ALA A 73 -0.63 2.26 -7.62
CA ALA A 73 -0.95 1.00 -6.95
C ALA A 73 0.28 0.41 -6.24
N VAL A 74 0.08 -0.03 -5.00
CA VAL A 74 0.98 -0.87 -4.21
C VAL A 74 0.23 -2.14 -3.86
N VAL A 75 0.82 -3.27 -4.22
CA VAL A 75 0.28 -4.59 -3.89
C VAL A 75 1.06 -5.14 -2.71
N LEU A 76 0.32 -5.50 -1.66
CA LEU A 76 0.82 -6.23 -0.50
C LEU A 76 0.31 -7.66 -0.59
N THR A 77 1.22 -8.62 -0.58
CA THR A 77 0.91 -10.04 -0.76
C THR A 77 1.56 -10.87 0.33
N ILE A 78 0.75 -11.66 1.02
CA ILE A 78 1.18 -12.75 1.89
C ILE A 78 0.84 -14.02 1.12
N ASN A 79 1.86 -14.77 0.70
CA ASN A 79 1.70 -16.06 0.02
C ASN A 79 1.54 -17.18 1.04
N ALA A 80 0.86 -18.26 0.64
CA ALA A 80 0.85 -19.47 1.45
C ALA A 80 2.28 -20.02 1.63
N ALA A 81 2.54 -20.63 2.78
CA ALA A 81 3.80 -21.29 3.04
C ALA A 81 3.92 -22.50 2.08
N PRO A 82 5.11 -22.76 1.52
CA PRO A 82 5.35 -23.99 0.80
C PRO A 82 5.00 -25.20 1.68
N ALA A 83 4.29 -26.18 1.10
CA ALA A 83 3.93 -27.44 1.75
C ALA A 83 5.12 -28.37 1.96
#